data_AF-A0A967LC30-F1
#
_entry.id   AF-A0A967LC30-F1
#
_cell.length_a   1.000
_cell.length_b   1.000
_cell.length_c   1.000
_cell.angle_alpha   90.00
_cell.angle_beta   90.00
_cell.angle_gamma   90.00
#
_symmetry.space_group_name_H-M   'P 1'
#
loop_
_entity.id
_entity.type
_entity.pdbx_description
1 polymer ?
#
loop_
_entity_poly.entity_id
_entity_poly.type
_entity_poly.pdbx_seq_one_letter_code
_entity_poly.pdbx_strand_id
1 'polypeptide(L)' 'KNVLTISGYVEPMQPEGYSLAHAEYNVGDFERSFTLSDRIDRDGIEATVKDGVLRLVLPKITEAKARRIPISVG' A
#
# COMPACT_ATOMS: atom_id res chain seq x y z
N LYS A 1 -11.41 8.99 -3.73
CA LYS A 1 -10.94 8.56 -2.40
C LYS A 1 -9.41 8.64 -2.40
N ASN A 2 -8.78 9.17 -1.34
CA ASN A 2 -7.32 9.29 -1.22
C ASN A 2 -6.71 8.10 -0.45
N VAL A 3 -7.18 6.89 -0.72
CA VAL A 3 -6.76 5.70 0.02
C VAL A 3 -6.05 4.77 -0.96
N LEU A 4 -4.83 4.38 -0.61
CA LEU A 4 -4.08 3.31 -1.27
C LEU A 4 -4.26 2.03 -0.46
N THR A 5 -4.84 1.02 -1.08
CA THR A 5 -5.06 -0.30 -0.48
C THR A 5 -4.10 -1.30 -1.11
N ILE A 6 -3.44 -2.07 -0.25
CA ILE A 6 -2.59 -3.19 -0.60
C ILE A 6 -3.33 -4.45 -0.16
N SER A 7 -3.65 -5.32 -1.12
CA SER A 7 -4.29 -6.61 -0.88
C SER A 7 -3.38 -7.72 -1.41
N GLY A 8 -3.17 -8.76 -0.62
CA GLY A 8 -2.45 -9.97 -1.00
C GLY A 8 -3.24 -11.18 -0.57
N TYR A 9 -3.44 -12.13 -1.48
CA TYR A 9 -4.19 -13.35 -1.22
C TYR A 9 -3.23 -14.52 -1.16
N VAL A 10 -3.45 -15.44 -0.23
CA VAL A 10 -2.60 -16.62 -0.09
C VAL A 10 -3.45 -17.88 -0.14
N GLU A 11 -3.18 -18.73 -1.12
CA GLU A 11 -3.79 -20.05 -1.18
C GLU A 11 -3.09 -20.98 -0.17
N PRO A 12 -3.84 -21.66 0.71
CA PRO A 12 -3.26 -22.62 1.63
C PRO A 12 -2.59 -23.77 0.86
N MET A 13 -1.33 -24.08 1.17
CA MET A 13 -0.65 -25.22 0.58
C MET A 13 -1.16 -26.52 1.23
N GLN A 14 -1.89 -27.34 0.47
CA GLN A 14 -2.28 -28.69 0.88
C GLN A 14 -1.75 -29.72 -0.13
N PRO A 15 -0.60 -30.34 0.16
CA PRO A 15 -0.09 -31.45 -0.65
C PRO A 15 -1.04 -32.65 -0.60
N GLU A 16 -1.26 -33.30 -1.74
CA GLU A 16 -2.13 -34.47 -1.84
C GLU A 16 -1.64 -35.62 -0.94
N GLY A 17 -2.55 -36.22 -0.17
CA GLY A 17 -2.23 -37.33 0.74
C GLY A 17 -1.62 -36.91 2.08
N TYR A 18 -1.44 -35.61 2.34
CA TYR A 18 -0.90 -35.10 3.60
C TYR A 18 -1.91 -34.21 4.33
N SER A 19 -1.82 -34.21 5.66
CA SER A 19 -2.53 -33.27 6.53
C SER A 19 -1.54 -32.39 7.28
N LEU A 20 -1.94 -31.14 7.56
CA LEU A 20 -1.11 -30.21 8.31
C LEU A 20 -0.99 -30.68 9.77
N ALA A 21 0.19 -31.14 10.16
CA ALA A 21 0.46 -31.56 11.54
C ALA A 21 0.78 -30.36 12.45
N HIS A 22 1.52 -29.38 11.95
CA HIS A 22 1.91 -28.19 12.69
C HIS A 22 2.26 -27.03 11.74
N ALA A 23 1.95 -25.80 12.14
CA ALA A 23 2.38 -24.58 11.47
C ALA A 23 2.71 -23.53 12.54
N GLU A 24 3.88 -22.90 12.42
CA GLU A 24 4.32 -21.82 13.32
C GLU A 24 3.63 -20.48 12.97
N TYR A 25 3.27 -20.31 11.71
CA TYR A 25 2.57 -19.12 11.21
C TYR A 25 1.37 -19.53 10.35
N ASN A 26 0.26 -18.83 10.54
CA ASN A 26 -0.96 -19.09 9.79
C ASN A 26 -0.89 -18.44 8.40
N VAL A 27 -1.38 -19.15 7.40
CA VAL A 27 -1.61 -18.59 6.07
C VAL A 27 -2.87 -17.74 6.10
N GLY A 28 -2.84 -16.54 5.52
CA GLY A 28 -4.02 -15.69 5.45
C GLY A 28 -3.82 -14.50 4.52
N ASP A 29 -4.95 -13.95 4.08
CA ASP A 29 -4.97 -12.76 3.25
C ASP A 29 -4.43 -11.55 4.02
N PHE A 30 -3.72 -10.69 3.30
CA PHE A 30 -3.18 -9.45 3.80
C PHE A 30 -3.98 -8.30 3.22
N GLU A 31 -4.44 -7.39 4.09
CA GLU A 31 -4.95 -6.09 3.66
C GLU A 31 -4.37 -4.97 4.51
N ARG A 32 -3.84 -3.94 3.86
CA ARG A 32 -3.51 -2.68 4.51
C ARG A 32 -3.92 -1.49 3.65
N SER A 33 -4.49 -0.50 4.31
CA SER A 33 -4.91 0.75 3.68
C SER A 33 -4.16 1.93 4.27
N PHE A 34 -3.71 2.84 3.38
CA PHE A 34 -2.99 4.06 3.72
C PHE A 34 -3.74 5.27 3.16
N THR A 35 -3.99 6.27 3.99
CA THR A 35 -4.50 7.55 3.49
C THR A 35 -3.34 8.36 2.92
N LEU A 36 -3.41 8.68 1.63
CA LEU A 36 -2.40 9.47 0.94
C LEU A 36 -2.70 10.96 1.08
N SER A 37 -1.64 11.75 1.28
CA SER A 37 -1.75 13.21 1.22
C SER A 37 -1.94 13.69 -0.21
N ASP A 38 -2.49 14.89 -0.40
CA ASP A 38 -2.60 15.53 -1.72
C ASP A 38 -1.26 15.96 -2.32
N ARG A 39 -0.13 15.68 -1.65
CA ARG A 39 1.23 15.96 -2.15
C ARG A 39 1.87 14.80 -2.89
N ILE A 40 1.16 13.67 -3.03
CA ILE A 40 1.64 12.49 -3.75
C ILE A 40 1.14 12.57 -5.19
N ASP A 41 2.06 12.41 -6.15
CA ASP A 41 1.72 12.15 -7.54
C ASP A 41 1.23 10.70 -7.65
N ARG A 42 -0.06 10.55 -7.96
CA ARG A 42 -0.74 9.25 -7.95
C ARG A 42 -0.53 8.48 -9.24
N ASP A 43 -0.33 9.21 -10.34
CA ASP A 43 -0.15 8.62 -11.66
C ASP A 43 1.27 8.05 -11.80
N GLY A 44 2.22 8.58 -11.01
CA GLY A 44 3.61 8.10 -10.92
C GLY A 44 3.89 7.04 -9.85
N ILE A 45 2.88 6.43 -9.21
CA ILE A 45 3.13 5.39 -8.20
C ILE A 45 3.71 4.15 -8.87
N GLU A 46 4.86 3.67 -8.38
CA GLU A 46 5.52 2.46 -8.86
C GLU A 46 5.53 1.37 -7.79
N ALA A 47 5.44 0.11 -8.24
CA ALA A 47 5.44 -1.06 -7.37
C ALA A 47 6.42 -2.12 -7.90
N THR A 48 7.23 -2.67 -7.00
CA THR A 48 8.14 -3.79 -7.32
C THR A 48 8.06 -4.83 -6.22
N VAL A 49 7.93 -6.10 -6.60
CA VAL A 49 8.07 -7.24 -5.67
C VAL A 49 9.39 -7.93 -5.95
N LYS A 50 10.18 -8.12 -4.90
CA LYS A 50 11.43 -8.87 -4.99
C LYS A 50 11.66 -9.62 -3.69
N ASP A 51 12.00 -10.90 -3.78
CA ASP A 51 12.34 -11.77 -2.65
C ASP A 51 11.26 -11.74 -1.53
N GLY A 52 9.98 -11.74 -1.92
CA GLY A 52 8.84 -11.73 -0.99
C GLY A 52 8.50 -10.35 -0.40
N VAL A 53 9.15 -9.28 -0.83
CA VAL A 53 8.91 -7.92 -0.32
C VAL A 53 8.31 -7.02 -1.39
N LEU A 54 7.12 -6.48 -1.13
CA LEU A 54 6.53 -5.41 -1.92
C LEU A 54 7.14 -4.06 -1.51
N ARG A 55 7.77 -3.37 -2.47
CA ARG A 55 8.25 -1.99 -2.35
C ARG A 55 7.39 -1.09 -3.22
N LEU A 56 6.89 -0.01 -2.63
CA LEU A 56 6.16 1.05 -3.32
C LEU A 56 6.99 2.33 -3.33
N VAL A 57 7.04 3.01 -4.47
CA VAL A 57 7.60 4.36 -4.62
C VAL A 57 6.44 5.30 -4.89
N LEU A 58 6.27 6.29 -4.01
CA LEU A 58 5.21 7.30 -4.12
C LEU A 58 5.90 8.66 -4.37
N PRO A 59 6.03 9.10 -5.62
CA PRO A 59 6.65 10.37 -5.93
C PRO A 59 5.85 11.52 -5.32
N LYS A 60 6.56 12.58 -4.92
CA LYS A 60 5.92 13.83 -4.52
C LYS A 60 5.61 14.64 -5.77
N ILE A 61 4.50 15.37 -5.76
CA ILE A 61 4.18 16.35 -6.81
C ILE A 61 5.29 17.40 -6.84
N THR A 62 5.82 17.67 -8.03
CA THR A 62 6.75 18.78 -8.28
C THR A 62 5.97 20.10 -8.27
N GLU A 63 6.29 20.93 -7.27
CA GLU A 63 5.71 22.23 -6.93
C GLU A 63 4.24 22.28 -6.45
N ALA A 64 4.10 22.24 -5.13
CA ALA A 64 2.98 22.92 -4.48
C ALA A 64 3.19 24.45 -4.64
N LYS A 65 2.51 25.10 -5.59
CA LYS A 65 2.35 26.56 -5.54
C LYS A 65 1.76 26.89 -4.18
N ALA A 66 2.54 27.52 -3.31
CA ALA A 66 2.08 27.95 -2.00
C ALA A 66 0.82 28.81 -2.18
N ARG A 67 -0.32 28.34 -1.67
CA ARG A 67 -1.55 29.15 -1.69
C ARG A 67 -1.39 30.20 -0.61
N ARG A 68 -1.19 31.46 -1.02
CA ARG A 68 -1.26 32.60 -0.10
C ARG A 68 -2.72 32.76 0.32
N ILE A 69 -3.03 32.53 1.60
CA ILE A 69 -4.36 32.75 2.14
C ILE A 69 -4.42 34.20 2.62
N PRO A 70 -5.15 35.11 1.95
CA PRO A 70 -5.32 36.47 2.43
C PRO A 70 -6.16 36.44 3.71
N ILE A 71 -5.67 37.06 4.78
CA ILE A 71 -6.47 37.32 5.98
C ILE A 71 -7.07 38.71 5.82
N SER A 72 -8.40 38.81 5.79
CA SER A 72 -9.10 40.09 5.89
C SER A 72 -9.32 40.40 7.36
N VAL A 73 -8.71 41.47 7.85
CA VAL A 73 -9.06 42.08 9.13
C VAL A 73 -10.23 43.04 8.90
N GLY A 74 -11.27 42.88 9.70
CA GLY A 74 -12.39 43.83 9.84
C GLY A 74 -12.25 44.60 11.14
#